data_AF-A0A973DQL7-F1
#
_entry.id   AF-A0A973DQL7-F1
#
_cell.length_a   1.000
_cell.length_b   1.000
_cell.length_c   1.000
_cell.angle_alpha   90.00
_cell.angle_beta   90.00
_cell.angle_gamma   90.00
#
_symmetry.space_group_name_H-M   'P 1'
#
loop_
_entity.id
_entity.type
_entity.pdbx_description
1 polymer ?
#
loop_
_entity_poly.entity_id
_entity_poly.type
_entity_poly.pdbx_seq_one_letter_code
_entity_poly.pdbx_strand_id
1 'polypeptide(L)'
;MITDSDGYLELIGYLSDSLSLFEQQPKGCDDAPTLKQFIRYQMVEQMVMLFNEHKSLSQDERLHIVTQVDLVTRDLLEVLDRNLEHKIDQHQQCFIIDFSCLLKNLFDSRLFELTSA
;
A
#
# COMPACT_ATOMS: atom_id res chain seq x y z
N MET A 1 12.78 9.66 -3.90
CA MET A 1 11.34 9.33 -3.84
C MET A 1 11.14 8.28 -2.76
N ILE A 2 9.92 8.02 -2.28
CA ILE A 2 9.72 6.97 -1.25
C ILE A 2 10.10 5.60 -1.81
N THR A 3 9.85 5.40 -3.10
CA THR A 3 10.19 4.21 -3.87
C THR A 3 11.69 3.94 -3.99
N ASP A 4 12.54 4.93 -3.67
CA ASP A 4 14.01 4.78 -3.71
C ASP A 4 14.60 4.49 -2.32
N SER A 5 13.75 4.37 -1.30
CA SER A 5 14.22 4.14 0.08
C SER A 5 14.50 2.66 0.35
N ASP A 6 15.50 2.38 1.18
CA ASP A 6 15.80 1.01 1.62
C ASP A 6 14.58 0.36 2.27
N GLY A 7 13.84 1.11 3.09
CA GLY A 7 12.60 0.62 3.70
C GLY A 7 11.53 0.24 2.67
N TYR A 8 11.44 0.93 1.53
CA TYR A 8 10.51 0.52 0.47
C TYR A 8 10.95 -0.79 -0.20
N LEU A 9 12.25 -0.94 -0.46
CA LEU A 9 12.80 -2.18 -1.03
C LEU A 9 12.57 -3.37 -0.09
N GLU A 10 12.74 -3.17 1.22
CA GLU A 10 12.43 -4.18 2.24
C GLU A 10 10.95 -4.57 2.24
N LEU A 11 10.03 -3.60 2.09
CA LEU A 11 8.60 -3.89 2.00
C LEU A 11 8.26 -4.68 0.73
N ILE A 12 8.81 -4.32 -0.42
CA ILE A 12 8.61 -5.10 -1.65
C ILE A 12 9.20 -6.51 -1.51
N GLY A 13 10.34 -6.66 -0.84
CA GLY A 13 10.90 -7.96 -0.47
C GLY A 13 9.94 -8.79 0.40
N TYR A 14 9.40 -8.19 1.46
CA TYR A 14 8.41 -8.82 2.33
C TYR A 14 7.14 -9.26 1.60
N LEU A 15 6.63 -8.42 0.67
CA LEU A 15 5.53 -8.79 -0.21
C LEU A 15 5.90 -9.99 -1.10
N SER A 16 7.10 -9.97 -1.68
CA SER A 16 7.59 -11.02 -2.57
C SER A 16 7.71 -12.37 -1.86
N ASP A 17 8.23 -12.37 -0.62
CA ASP A 17 8.32 -13.57 0.22
C ASP A 17 6.93 -14.12 0.61
N SER A 18 5.92 -13.27 0.58
CA SER A 18 4.54 -13.59 0.95
C SER A 18 3.65 -13.94 -0.25
N LEU A 19 4.19 -14.01 -1.48
CA LEU A 19 3.40 -14.24 -2.70
C LEU A 19 2.57 -15.53 -2.66
N SER A 20 3.07 -16.56 -1.99
CA SER A 20 2.36 -17.85 -1.82
C SER A 20 0.96 -17.71 -1.19
N LEU A 21 0.73 -16.66 -0.37
CA LEU A 21 -0.59 -16.33 0.19
C LEU A 21 -1.61 -15.94 -0.88
N PHE A 22 -1.13 -15.36 -1.97
CA PHE A 22 -1.93 -14.84 -3.07
C PHE A 22 -2.05 -15.82 -4.23
N GLU A 23 -1.21 -16.85 -4.29
CA GLU A 23 -1.26 -17.91 -5.32
C GLU A 23 -2.51 -18.80 -5.20
N GLN A 24 -2.98 -18.99 -3.97
CA GLN A 24 -4.20 -19.73 -3.72
C GLN A 24 -5.39 -18.86 -4.13
N GLN A 25 -6.33 -19.44 -4.88
CA GLN A 25 -7.62 -18.84 -5.20
C GLN A 25 -8.69 -19.45 -4.28
N PRO A 26 -8.77 -19.04 -3.01
CA PRO A 26 -9.87 -19.45 -2.17
C PRO A 26 -11.18 -18.93 -2.74
N LYS A 27 -12.26 -19.68 -2.47
CA LYS A 27 -13.61 -19.19 -2.72
C LYS A 27 -13.91 -18.08 -1.71
N GLY A 28 -13.48 -16.86 -2.01
CA GLY A 28 -13.95 -15.67 -1.31
C GLY A 28 -15.47 -15.57 -1.41
N CYS A 29 -16.08 -14.75 -0.54
CA CYS A 29 -17.51 -14.49 -0.63
C CYS A 29 -17.83 -13.76 -1.95
N ASP A 30 -18.96 -14.06 -2.59
CA ASP A 30 -19.35 -13.42 -3.87
C ASP A 30 -19.43 -11.88 -3.75
N ASP A 31 -19.74 -11.38 -2.56
CA ASP A 31 -19.83 -9.94 -2.25
C ASP A 31 -18.48 -9.29 -1.88
N ALA A 32 -17.39 -10.07 -1.75
CA ALA A 32 -16.08 -9.51 -1.42
C ALA A 32 -15.53 -8.68 -2.60
N PRO A 33 -14.72 -7.64 -2.35
CA PRO A 33 -13.98 -6.96 -3.41
C PRO A 33 -12.94 -7.91 -4.04
N THR A 34 -12.50 -7.58 -5.25
CA THR A 34 -11.31 -8.25 -5.81
C THR A 34 -10.06 -7.82 -5.04
N LEU A 35 -8.99 -8.64 -5.06
CA LEU A 35 -7.72 -8.28 -4.45
C LEU A 35 -7.25 -6.89 -4.90
N LYS A 36 -7.33 -6.61 -6.21
CA LYS A 36 -7.00 -5.31 -6.80
C LYS A 36 -7.84 -4.15 -6.27
N GLN A 37 -9.15 -4.35 -6.13
CA GLN A 37 -10.03 -3.32 -5.57
C GLN A 37 -9.68 -3.05 -4.11
N PHE A 38 -9.40 -4.10 -3.34
CA PHE A 38 -9.06 -3.99 -1.93
C PHE A 38 -7.72 -3.26 -1.71
N ILE A 39 -6.69 -3.60 -2.50
CA ILE A 39 -5.39 -2.89 -2.46
C ILE A 39 -5.56 -1.41 -2.73
N ARG A 40 -6.29 -1.04 -3.80
CA ARG A 40 -6.55 0.37 -4.13
C ARG A 40 -7.28 1.10 -3.02
N TYR A 41 -8.29 0.46 -2.44
CA TYR A 41 -9.03 1.01 -1.30
C TYR A 41 -8.10 1.27 -0.12
N GLN A 42 -7.26 0.29 0.25
CA GLN A 42 -6.31 0.41 1.34
C GLN A 42 -5.28 1.52 1.11
N MET A 43 -4.73 1.65 -0.11
CA MET A 43 -3.80 2.73 -0.44
C MET A 43 -4.44 4.12 -0.28
N VAL A 44 -5.71 4.28 -0.71
CA VAL A 44 -6.46 5.53 -0.51
C VAL A 44 -6.74 5.79 0.97
N GLU A 45 -7.13 4.77 1.73
CA GLU A 45 -7.38 4.89 3.17
C GLU A 45 -6.14 5.39 3.92
N GLN A 46 -4.99 4.76 3.69
CA GLN A 46 -3.73 5.17 4.32
C GLN A 46 -3.31 6.59 3.92
N MET A 47 -3.50 6.97 2.65
CA MET A 47 -3.21 8.33 2.19
C MET A 47 -4.10 9.37 2.88
N VAL A 48 -5.39 9.08 3.05
CA VAL A 48 -6.32 9.96 3.77
C VAL A 48 -5.92 10.08 5.24
N MET A 49 -5.54 8.98 5.89
CA MET A 49 -5.02 9.01 7.27
C MET A 49 -3.77 9.88 7.37
N LEU A 50 -2.81 9.71 6.46
CA LEU A 50 -1.58 10.49 6.39
C LEU A 50 -1.88 12.00 6.30
N PHE A 51 -2.79 12.42 5.41
CA PHE A 51 -3.15 13.84 5.30
C PHE A 51 -3.88 14.40 6.52
N ASN A 52 -4.63 13.55 7.23
CA ASN A 52 -5.32 13.95 8.46
C ASN A 52 -4.35 14.14 9.63
N GLU A 53 -3.28 13.35 9.68
CA GLU A 53 -2.23 13.46 10.69
C GLU A 53 -1.26 14.61 10.38
N HIS A 54 -0.91 14.80 9.10
CA HIS A 54 0.02 15.84 8.65
C HIS A 54 -0.71 17.04 8.02
N LYS A 55 -1.54 17.72 8.82
CA LYS A 55 -2.39 18.82 8.32
C LYS A 55 -1.61 20.02 7.78
N SER A 56 -0.36 20.18 8.19
CA SER A 56 0.54 21.27 7.79
C SER A 56 1.11 21.10 6.38
N LEU A 57 0.91 19.95 5.73
CA LEU A 57 1.37 19.74 4.35
C LEU A 57 0.73 20.74 3.39
N SER A 58 1.58 21.40 2.62
CA SER A 58 1.21 22.25 1.49
C SER A 58 0.52 21.44 0.38
N GLN A 59 -0.12 22.16 -0.55
CA GLN A 59 -0.77 21.52 -1.69
C GLN A 59 0.23 20.76 -2.58
N ASP A 60 1.44 21.29 -2.78
CA ASP A 60 2.47 20.66 -3.59
C ASP A 60 2.98 19.37 -2.94
N GLU A 61 3.18 19.36 -1.62
CA GLU A 61 3.56 18.16 -0.87
C GLU A 61 2.48 17.09 -0.94
N ARG A 62 1.20 17.47 -0.81
CA ARG A 62 0.06 16.54 -0.96
C ARG A 62 0.01 15.94 -2.36
N LEU A 63 0.19 16.74 -3.40
CA LEU A 63 0.20 16.26 -4.78
C LEU A 63 1.39 15.31 -5.05
N HIS A 64 2.55 15.62 -4.46
CA HIS A 64 3.69 14.74 -4.50
C HIS A 64 3.37 13.39 -3.86
N ILE A 65 2.77 13.37 -2.66
CA ILE A 65 2.36 12.15 -1.98
C ILE A 65 1.35 11.35 -2.81
N VAL A 66 0.33 11.98 -3.40
CA VAL A 66 -0.62 11.30 -4.30
C VAL A 66 0.13 10.57 -5.41
N THR A 67 1.08 11.26 -6.05
CA THR A 67 1.91 10.66 -7.11
C THR A 67 2.71 9.47 -6.57
N GLN A 68 3.32 9.59 -5.40
CA GLN A 68 4.08 8.49 -4.79
C GLN A 68 3.18 7.29 -4.48
N VAL A 69 1.99 7.50 -3.91
CA VAL A 69 1.02 6.44 -3.62
C VAL A 69 0.57 5.74 -4.90
N ASP A 70 0.38 6.47 -6.01
CA ASP A 70 0.06 5.89 -7.31
C ASP A 70 1.19 5.00 -7.86
N LEU A 71 2.45 5.45 -7.73
CA LEU A 71 3.61 4.64 -8.13
C LEU A 71 3.67 3.35 -7.31
N VAL A 72 3.59 3.46 -5.99
CA VAL A 72 3.56 2.30 -5.09
C VAL A 72 2.42 1.35 -5.46
N THR A 73 1.21 1.87 -5.66
CA THR A 73 0.04 1.05 -5.99
C THR A 73 0.27 0.27 -7.28
N ARG A 74 0.85 0.90 -8.31
CA ARG A 74 1.20 0.20 -9.55
C ARG A 74 2.19 -0.92 -9.28
N ASP A 75 3.25 -0.63 -8.53
CA ASP A 75 4.32 -1.60 -8.28
C ASP A 75 3.79 -2.81 -7.47
N LEU A 76 2.90 -2.58 -6.48
CA LEU A 76 2.23 -3.67 -5.75
C LEU A 76 1.36 -4.53 -6.66
N LEU A 77 0.61 -3.91 -7.57
CA LEU A 77 -0.23 -4.64 -8.51
C LEU A 77 0.62 -5.44 -9.50
N GLU A 78 1.78 -4.92 -9.93
CA GLU A 78 2.72 -5.63 -10.81
C GLU A 78 3.36 -6.85 -10.12
N VAL A 79 3.73 -6.72 -8.84
CA VAL A 79 4.25 -7.84 -8.05
C VAL A 79 3.22 -8.97 -7.90
N LEU A 80 1.92 -8.62 -7.83
CA LEU A 80 0.81 -9.56 -7.64
C LEU A 80 0.12 -10.03 -8.94
N ASP A 81 0.56 -9.54 -10.10
CA ASP A 81 -0.12 -9.46 -11.42
C ASP A 81 -0.98 -10.67 -11.85
N ARG A 82 -0.64 -11.89 -11.44
CA ARG A 82 -1.37 -13.10 -11.88
C ARG A 82 -2.68 -13.38 -11.14
N ASN A 83 -2.88 -12.82 -9.94
CA ASN A 83 -4.01 -13.15 -9.07
C ASN A 83 -4.71 -11.90 -8.52
N LEU A 84 -5.01 -10.94 -9.37
CA LEU A 84 -5.61 -9.66 -8.94
C LEU A 84 -7.15 -9.64 -8.94
N GLU A 85 -7.77 -10.48 -9.77
CA GLU A 85 -9.21 -10.42 -10.05
C GLU A 85 -10.03 -11.43 -9.22
N HIS A 86 -9.40 -12.31 -8.44
CA HIS A 86 -10.13 -13.20 -7.53
C HIS A 86 -10.67 -12.44 -6.32
N LYS A 87 -11.71 -13.02 -5.70
CA LYS A 87 -12.33 -12.52 -4.49
C LYS A 87 -11.37 -12.71 -3.32
N ILE A 88 -11.02 -11.60 -2.66
CA ILE A 88 -10.06 -11.62 -1.56
C ILE A 88 -10.63 -12.42 -0.37
N ASP A 89 -9.80 -13.25 0.27
CA ASP A 89 -10.14 -13.91 1.53
C ASP A 89 -9.68 -13.11 2.76
N GLN A 90 -10.03 -13.60 3.96
CA GLN A 90 -9.71 -12.93 5.21
C GLN A 90 -8.21 -12.84 5.50
N HIS A 91 -7.41 -13.87 5.21
CA HIS A 91 -5.96 -13.84 5.43
C HIS A 91 -5.29 -12.86 4.47
N GLN A 92 -5.71 -12.84 3.20
CA GLN A 92 -5.25 -11.86 2.22
C GLN A 92 -5.63 -10.43 2.63
N GLN A 93 -6.86 -10.22 3.13
CA GLN A 93 -7.28 -8.92 3.66
C GLN A 93 -6.38 -8.46 4.83
N CYS A 94 -6.18 -9.32 5.83
CA CYS A 94 -5.32 -8.99 6.98
C CYS A 94 -3.91 -8.62 6.53
N PHE A 95 -3.32 -9.41 5.63
CA PHE A 95 -1.99 -9.09 5.11
C PHE A 95 -1.93 -7.72 4.43
N ILE A 96 -2.89 -7.40 3.55
CA ILE A 96 -2.89 -6.13 2.83
C ILE A 96 -3.11 -4.93 3.79
N ILE A 97 -3.92 -5.10 4.84
CA ILE A 97 -4.09 -4.06 5.89
C ILE A 97 -2.78 -3.83 6.65
N ASP A 98 -2.12 -4.90 7.09
CA ASP A 98 -0.86 -4.78 7.83
C ASP A 98 0.23 -4.18 6.96
N PHE A 99 0.33 -4.64 5.71
CA PHE A 99 1.25 -4.11 4.72
C PHE A 99 1.00 -2.62 4.45
N SER A 100 -0.26 -2.21 4.29
CA SER A 100 -0.60 -0.80 4.04
C SER A 100 -0.23 0.10 5.23
N CYS A 101 -0.37 -0.40 6.46
CA CYS A 101 0.11 0.29 7.66
C CYS A 101 1.63 0.46 7.65
N LEU A 102 2.40 -0.58 7.31
CA LEU A 102 3.86 -0.48 7.20
C LEU A 102 4.29 0.55 6.15
N LEU A 103 3.60 0.57 5.01
CA LEU A 103 3.84 1.55 3.96
C LEU A 103 3.56 2.99 4.44
N LYS A 104 2.46 3.20 5.16
CA LYS A 104 2.15 4.51 5.77
C LYS A 104 3.25 4.94 6.74
N ASN A 105 3.75 4.04 7.59
CA ASN A 105 4.84 4.35 8.52
C ASN A 105 6.12 4.82 7.81
N LEU A 106 6.38 4.30 6.60
CA LEU A 106 7.49 4.77 5.76
C LEU A 106 7.26 6.21 5.28
N PHE A 107 6.04 6.56 4.87
CA PHE A 107 5.67 7.95 4.54
C PHE A 107 5.81 8.86 5.76
N ASP A 108 5.29 8.45 6.92
CA ASP A 108 5.39 9.21 8.17
C ASP A 108 6.84 9.51 8.53
N SER A 109 7.71 8.51 8.45
CA SER A 109 9.13 8.65 8.77
C SER A 109 9.81 9.67 7.84
N ARG A 110 9.51 9.62 6.54
CA ARG A 110 10.04 10.59 5.56
C ARG A 110 9.53 12.01 5.80
N LEU A 111 8.26 12.17 6.16
CA LEU A 111 7.69 13.48 6.50
C LEU A 111 8.30 14.05 7.79
N PHE A 112 8.59 13.18 8.77
CA PHE A 112 9.27 13.59 10.00
C PHE A 112 10.71 14.07 9.73
N GLU A 113 11.46 13.40 8.87
CA GLU A 113 12.80 13.82 8.44
C GLU A 113 12.79 15.22 7.80
N LEU A 114 11.79 15.51 6.96
CA LEU A 114 11.67 16.81 6.27
C LEU A 114 11.30 17.97 7.19
N THR A 115 10.59 17.68 8.28
CA THR A 115 10.15 18.69 9.26
C THR A 115 11.15 18.90 10.41
N SER A 116 12.10 17.97 10.57
CA SER A 116 13.16 18.02 11.58
C SER A 116 14.47 18.64 11.07
N ALA A 117 14.55 18.96 9.76
CA ALA A 117 15.69 19.57 9.09
C ALA A 117 15.50 21.10 8.94
#